data_AF-A0AAE4AQ07-F1
#
_entry.id   AF-A0AAE4AQ07-F1
#
_cell.length_a   1.000
_cell.length_b   1.000
_cell.length_c   1.000
_cell.angle_alpha   90.00
_cell.angle_beta   90.00
_cell.angle_gamma   90.00
#
_symmetry.space_group_name_H-M   'P 1'
#
loop_
_entity.id
_entity.type
_entity.pdbx_description
1 polymer ?
#
loop_
_entity_poly.entity_id
_entity_poly.type
_entity_poly.pdbx_seq_one_letter_code
_entity_poly.pdbx_strand_id
1 'polypeptide(L)'
;MSVKTAAIEVLRKAQSSLHAKAITEQIVAAGLWQPSGKTPEATVSAQLYSDIKKNGDKSPFVKVAHQTFALREPVCVATAATKDEPVPVKVGKKPSPPVVKTGLSFTTCAQKVLEQFGNKKPMHYRVITEKAIAGGWLQSSGKTPEATMYAQLITDIKRQQKRGERPRFVQHGRGYVGLSQWMRQGLAFQIEQHNEQIRKKLRERLMAMTPGEFEELVAELLAEMGFDMIEATRLSGDGGIDVRGTLVVGDVVRIKMAVQVKKWKLKNNIQAPVVQQVRGSLGAHEHGLIITTSDFSPGAAREAAQADKTPIALMNGEQLVVLLMEHDIGVRRIASDLFELDDETAPSEVVPLGDD
;
A
#
# COMPACT_ATOMS: atom_id res chain seq x y z
N MET A 1 9.18 -20.89 30.10
CA MET A 1 8.62 -21.77 29.05
C MET A 1 9.39 -21.61 27.75
N SER A 2 9.18 -22.49 26.75
CA SER A 2 9.69 -22.24 25.40
C SER A 2 8.94 -21.06 24.77
N VAL A 3 9.60 -20.30 23.90
CA VAL A 3 9.00 -19.19 23.14
C VAL A 3 7.77 -19.65 22.36
N LYS A 4 7.81 -20.87 21.80
CA LYS A 4 6.69 -21.48 21.07
C LYS A 4 5.46 -21.66 21.96
N THR A 5 5.64 -22.23 23.16
CA THR A 5 4.53 -22.45 24.09
C THR A 5 3.93 -21.13 24.57
N ALA A 6 4.77 -20.15 24.89
CA ALA A 6 4.33 -18.83 25.33
C ALA A 6 3.57 -18.07 24.22
N ALA A 7 4.03 -18.16 22.97
CA ALA A 7 3.35 -17.54 21.83
C ALA A 7 1.98 -18.16 21.54
N ILE A 8 1.81 -19.48 21.72
CA ILE A 8 0.50 -20.14 21.59
C ILE A 8 -0.48 -19.59 22.62
N GLU A 9 -0.04 -19.41 23.85
CA GLU A 9 -0.90 -18.93 24.94
C GLU A 9 -1.34 -17.48 24.72
N VAL A 10 -0.41 -16.61 24.31
CA VAL A 10 -0.69 -15.21 23.96
C VAL A 10 -1.65 -15.10 22.79
N LEU A 11 -1.41 -15.84 21.70
CA LEU A 11 -2.28 -15.81 20.52
C LEU A 11 -3.66 -16.45 20.80
N ARG A 12 -3.74 -17.45 21.67
CA ARG A 12 -5.00 -18.04 22.11
C ARG A 12 -5.82 -17.04 22.93
N LYS A 13 -5.18 -16.30 23.84
CA LYS A 13 -5.84 -15.27 24.64
C LYS A 13 -6.31 -14.09 23.79
N ALA A 14 -5.58 -13.75 22.73
CA ALA A 14 -5.90 -12.64 21.85
C ALA A 14 -7.02 -12.96 20.83
N GLN A 15 -7.30 -14.25 20.55
CA GLN A 15 -8.27 -14.73 19.54
C GLN A 15 -8.16 -14.04 18.17
N SER A 16 -7.00 -13.46 17.86
CA SER A 16 -6.77 -12.60 16.70
C SER A 16 -5.30 -12.64 16.31
N SER A 17 -5.00 -12.18 15.09
CA SER A 17 -3.63 -12.11 14.61
C SER A 17 -2.87 -10.96 15.26
N LEU A 18 -1.68 -11.21 15.81
CA LEU A 18 -0.85 -10.21 16.48
C LEU A 18 0.50 -10.04 15.78
N HIS A 19 1.01 -8.81 15.81
CA HIS A 19 2.37 -8.50 15.35
C HIS A 19 3.41 -9.11 16.30
N ALA A 20 4.59 -9.48 15.78
CA ALA A 20 5.69 -10.08 16.53
C ALA A 20 6.07 -9.27 17.78
N LYS A 21 6.17 -7.94 17.63
CA LYS A 21 6.33 -7.00 18.75
C LYS A 21 5.31 -7.20 19.86
N ALA A 22 4.03 -7.18 19.53
CA ALA A 22 2.94 -7.31 20.51
C ALA A 22 2.94 -8.70 21.17
N ILE A 23 3.25 -9.77 20.42
CA ILE A 23 3.40 -11.12 20.98
C ILE A 23 4.56 -11.13 21.99
N THR A 24 5.69 -10.53 21.64
CA THR A 24 6.88 -10.47 22.50
C THR A 24 6.63 -9.68 23.77
N GLU A 25 6.02 -8.50 23.65
CA GLU A 25 5.65 -7.65 24.79
C GLU A 25 4.70 -8.39 25.75
N GLN A 26 3.70 -9.11 25.23
CA GLN A 26 2.77 -9.88 26.05
C GLN A 26 3.41 -11.12 26.70
N ILE A 27 4.34 -11.80 26.00
CA ILE A 27 5.11 -12.92 26.56
C ILE A 27 5.96 -12.46 27.75
N VAL A 28 6.64 -11.31 27.61
CA VAL A 28 7.49 -10.74 28.66
C VAL A 28 6.64 -10.21 29.82
N ALA A 29 5.55 -9.49 29.52
CA ALA A 29 4.64 -8.96 30.54
C ALA A 29 3.97 -10.07 31.36
N ALA A 30 3.67 -11.22 30.75
CA ALA A 30 3.12 -12.39 31.44
C ALA A 30 4.20 -13.25 32.15
N GLY A 31 5.48 -12.88 32.09
CA GLY A 31 6.57 -13.62 32.72
C GLY A 31 6.82 -15.02 32.14
N LEU A 32 6.26 -15.32 30.95
CA LEU A 32 6.27 -16.67 30.36
C LEU A 32 7.65 -17.03 29.77
N TRP A 33 8.44 -16.02 29.41
CA TRP A 33 9.79 -16.15 28.89
C TRP A 33 10.62 -14.89 29.19
N GLN A 34 11.89 -15.08 29.53
CA GLN A 34 12.84 -13.99 29.77
C GLN A 34 13.84 -13.89 28.61
N PRO A 35 13.95 -12.72 27.96
CA PRO A 35 14.88 -12.53 26.85
C PRO A 35 16.32 -12.39 27.31
N SER A 36 17.24 -13.08 26.63
CA SER A 36 18.68 -13.04 26.91
C SER A 36 19.49 -12.13 25.96
N GLY A 37 18.82 -11.45 25.01
CA GLY A 37 19.47 -10.66 23.95
C GLY A 37 18.86 -9.27 23.74
N LYS A 38 19.53 -8.43 22.94
CA LYS A 38 19.15 -7.02 22.69
C LYS A 38 17.86 -6.86 21.87
N THR A 39 17.43 -7.89 21.14
CA THR A 39 16.26 -7.88 20.24
C THR A 39 15.33 -9.08 20.51
N PRO A 40 14.55 -9.03 21.59
CA PRO A 40 13.65 -10.12 21.96
C PRO A 40 12.58 -10.39 20.88
N GLU A 41 12.12 -9.33 20.19
CA GLU A 41 11.13 -9.44 19.11
C GLU A 41 11.62 -10.28 17.94
N ALA A 42 12.85 -10.03 17.48
CA ALA A 42 13.47 -10.78 16.39
C ALA A 42 13.64 -12.27 16.75
N THR A 43 13.84 -12.57 18.04
CA THR A 43 13.97 -13.94 18.53
C THR A 43 12.62 -14.68 18.49
N VAL A 44 11.55 -14.01 18.93
CA VAL A 44 10.19 -14.59 18.90
C VAL A 44 9.71 -14.80 17.47
N SER A 45 9.89 -13.79 16.61
CA SER A 45 9.50 -13.90 15.20
C SER A 45 10.27 -15.02 14.47
N ALA A 46 11.60 -15.09 14.64
CA ALA A 46 12.43 -16.12 14.02
C ALA A 46 12.01 -17.55 14.43
N GLN A 47 11.62 -17.74 15.70
CA GLN A 47 11.16 -19.04 16.18
C GLN A 47 9.81 -19.44 15.59
N LEU A 48 8.87 -18.49 15.48
CA LEU A 48 7.56 -18.71 14.85
C LEU A 48 7.71 -19.00 13.36
N TYR A 49 8.56 -18.25 12.65
CA TYR A 49 8.89 -18.49 11.25
C TYR A 49 9.52 -19.87 11.03
N SER A 50 10.50 -20.22 11.86
CA SER A 50 11.17 -21.52 11.79
C SER A 50 10.20 -22.68 12.04
N ASP A 51 9.24 -22.51 12.96
CA ASP A 51 8.22 -23.51 13.24
C ASP A 51 7.24 -23.69 12.07
N ILE A 52 6.79 -22.58 11.46
CA ILE A 52 5.95 -22.60 10.25
C ILE A 52 6.70 -23.24 9.07
N LYS A 53 7.98 -22.89 8.86
CA LYS A 53 8.81 -23.45 7.78
C LYS A 53 9.08 -24.95 7.97
N LYS A 54 9.30 -25.38 9.21
CA LYS A 54 9.62 -26.79 9.53
C LYS A 54 8.39 -27.68 9.55
N ASN A 55 7.25 -27.18 10.04
CA ASN A 55 6.05 -27.99 10.28
C ASN A 55 4.92 -27.74 9.26
N GLY A 56 5.01 -26.68 8.44
CA GLY A 56 4.02 -26.37 7.40
C GLY A 56 2.60 -26.28 7.98
N ASP A 57 1.68 -27.07 7.43
CA ASP A 57 0.28 -27.14 7.87
C ASP A 57 0.08 -27.78 9.24
N LYS A 58 1.10 -28.48 9.76
CA LYS A 58 1.11 -29.02 11.13
C LYS A 58 1.58 -27.98 12.15
N SER A 59 2.04 -26.81 11.71
CA SER A 59 2.37 -25.71 12.61
C SER A 59 1.08 -25.16 13.24
N PRO A 60 1.05 -24.96 14.57
CA PRO A 60 -0.07 -24.29 15.22
C PRO A 60 -0.17 -22.82 14.82
N PHE A 61 0.83 -22.27 14.13
CA PHE A 61 0.86 -20.88 13.70
C PHE A 61 0.60 -20.75 12.20
N VAL A 62 -0.06 -19.67 11.82
CA VAL A 62 -0.19 -19.21 10.44
C VAL A 62 0.29 -17.76 10.35
N LYS A 63 1.00 -17.44 9.27
CA LYS A 63 1.38 -16.05 8.96
C LYS A 63 0.25 -15.40 8.17
N VAL A 64 -0.26 -14.29 8.69
CA VAL A 64 -1.37 -13.56 8.07
C VAL A 64 -0.87 -12.32 7.31
N ALA A 65 0.21 -11.68 7.80
CA ALA A 65 0.86 -10.55 7.16
C ALA A 65 2.35 -10.47 7.53
N HIS A 66 3.06 -9.43 7.08
CA HIS A 66 4.46 -9.20 7.46
C HIS A 66 4.58 -9.06 8.98
N GLN A 67 5.36 -9.95 9.61
CA GLN A 67 5.54 -10.04 11.07
C GLN A 67 4.24 -10.22 11.89
N THR A 68 3.12 -10.63 11.28
CA THR A 68 1.84 -10.85 11.97
C THR A 68 1.45 -12.33 11.92
N PHE A 69 1.20 -12.91 13.09
CA PHE A 69 0.94 -14.34 13.28
C PHE A 69 -0.42 -14.57 13.96
N ALA A 70 -1.08 -15.68 13.62
CA ALA A 70 -2.28 -16.16 14.28
C ALA A 70 -2.17 -17.65 14.60
N LEU A 71 -3.04 -18.16 15.47
CA LEU A 71 -3.20 -19.60 15.61
C LEU A 71 -4.02 -20.16 14.45
N ARG A 72 -3.59 -21.32 13.95
CA ARG A 72 -4.35 -22.08 12.95
C ARG A 72 -5.49 -22.81 13.66
N GLU A 73 -6.72 -22.37 13.42
CA GLU A 73 -7.91 -23.13 13.81
C GLU A 73 -8.06 -24.37 12.90
N PRO A 74 -8.54 -25.51 13.43
CA PRO A 74 -8.83 -26.68 12.62
C PRO A 74 -10.05 -26.38 11.74
N VAL A 75 -9.79 -25.93 10.50
CA VAL A 75 -10.82 -25.81 9.46
C VAL A 75 -10.75 -27.05 8.57
N CYS A 76 -11.85 -27.79 8.55
CA CYS A 76 -12.07 -28.98 7.74
C CYS A 76 -11.83 -28.70 6.24
N VAL A 77 -11.16 -29.67 5.61
CA VAL A 77 -10.67 -29.65 4.24
C VAL A 77 -11.81 -29.82 3.22
N ALA A 78 -11.78 -29.02 2.15
CA ALA A 78 -12.26 -29.46 0.84
C ALA A 78 -11.34 -28.90 -0.27
N THR A 79 -10.59 -29.82 -0.86
CA THR A 79 -9.64 -29.68 -1.97
C THR A 79 -10.34 -29.57 -3.34
N ALA A 80 -9.74 -28.84 -4.28
CA ALA A 80 -9.62 -29.29 -5.67
C ALA A 80 -8.46 -28.57 -6.37
N ALA A 81 -7.53 -29.38 -6.89
CA ALA A 81 -6.37 -28.99 -7.65
C ALA A 81 -6.63 -29.12 -9.15
N THR A 82 -5.95 -28.33 -9.99
CA THR A 82 -5.36 -28.81 -11.25
C THR A 82 -4.16 -27.95 -11.64
N LYS A 83 -3.11 -28.66 -12.06
CA LYS A 83 -1.89 -28.16 -12.72
C LYS A 83 -2.19 -28.00 -14.21
N ASP A 84 -1.55 -27.03 -14.87
CA ASP A 84 -0.75 -27.24 -16.09
C ASP A 84 -0.12 -25.92 -16.58
N GLU A 85 1.12 -26.02 -17.04
CA GLU A 85 1.98 -25.00 -17.69
C GLU A 85 2.70 -25.73 -18.85
N PRO A 86 3.43 -25.09 -19.78
CA PRO A 86 3.25 -23.86 -20.60
C PRO A 86 3.21 -24.24 -22.11
N VAL A 87 3.14 -23.39 -23.16
CA VAL A 87 4.18 -22.53 -23.82
C VAL A 87 3.54 -21.87 -25.12
N PRO A 88 4.25 -21.16 -26.05
CA PRO A 88 4.41 -19.70 -26.23
C PRO A 88 3.72 -19.06 -27.47
N VAL A 89 3.97 -17.74 -27.70
CA VAL A 89 4.34 -17.08 -29.00
C VAL A 89 3.59 -15.77 -29.38
N LYS A 90 4.38 -14.67 -29.36
CA LYS A 90 4.52 -13.47 -30.23
C LYS A 90 3.44 -12.38 -30.41
N VAL A 91 3.95 -11.17 -30.12
CA VAL A 91 3.77 -9.79 -30.64
C VAL A 91 3.13 -9.63 -32.04
N GLY A 92 2.18 -8.69 -32.17
CA GLY A 92 1.79 -8.10 -33.45
C GLY A 92 0.67 -7.04 -33.40
N LYS A 93 1.07 -5.76 -33.46
CA LYS A 93 0.41 -4.52 -33.98
C LYS A 93 -1.07 -4.17 -33.67
N LYS A 94 -1.26 -2.91 -33.24
CA LYS A 94 -2.52 -2.12 -33.31
C LYS A 94 -3.09 -2.04 -34.73
N PRO A 95 -4.42 -1.99 -34.85
CA PRO A 95 -5.06 -0.82 -35.47
C PRO A 95 -6.20 -0.21 -34.63
N SER A 96 -6.39 1.10 -34.82
CA SER A 96 -7.48 1.96 -34.31
C SER A 96 -8.86 1.56 -34.91
N PRO A 97 -9.99 2.07 -34.37
CA PRO A 97 -11.24 1.31 -34.22
C PRO A 97 -12.27 1.51 -35.35
N PRO A 98 -13.31 0.65 -35.41
CA PRO A 98 -14.62 1.05 -35.89
C PRO A 98 -15.72 0.92 -34.79
N VAL A 99 -16.36 2.07 -34.55
CA VAL A 99 -17.79 2.36 -34.29
C VAL A 99 -18.66 1.40 -33.44
N VAL A 100 -18.96 1.90 -32.22
CA VAL A 100 -20.21 1.92 -31.41
C VAL A 100 -21.28 0.83 -31.60
N LYS A 101 -21.56 0.08 -30.52
CA LYS A 101 -22.90 -0.39 -30.12
C LYS A 101 -23.11 -0.20 -28.61
N THR A 102 -24.00 0.75 -28.28
CA THR A 102 -24.83 0.90 -27.07
C THR A 102 -24.41 0.19 -25.78
N GLY A 103 -23.31 0.64 -25.18
CA GLY A 103 -22.99 0.42 -23.77
C GLY A 103 -22.62 1.76 -23.13
N LEU A 104 -22.96 1.96 -21.86
CA LEU A 104 -22.52 3.16 -21.13
C LEU A 104 -20.97 3.15 -21.05
N SER A 105 -20.35 4.34 -21.02
CA SER A 105 -18.88 4.42 -20.87
C SER A 105 -18.44 3.79 -19.55
N PHE A 106 -17.20 3.29 -19.45
CA PHE A 106 -16.68 2.69 -18.21
C PHE A 106 -16.88 3.61 -16.99
N THR A 107 -16.58 4.91 -17.13
CA THR A 107 -16.77 5.89 -16.04
C THR A 107 -18.25 6.09 -15.71
N THR A 108 -19.13 6.12 -16.71
CA THR A 108 -20.59 6.22 -16.50
C THR A 108 -21.15 4.97 -15.82
N CYS A 109 -20.69 3.78 -16.23
CA CYS A 109 -21.03 2.50 -15.58
C CYS A 109 -20.59 2.48 -14.13
N ALA A 110 -19.35 2.87 -13.85
CA ALA A 110 -18.82 2.93 -12.50
C ALA A 110 -19.61 3.90 -11.63
N GLN A 111 -19.97 5.08 -12.17
CA GLN A 111 -20.82 6.03 -11.45
C GLN A 111 -22.17 5.39 -11.08
N LYS A 112 -22.84 4.77 -12.04
CA LYS A 112 -24.15 4.15 -11.83
C LYS A 112 -24.10 3.00 -10.83
N VAL A 113 -23.08 2.15 -10.91
CA VAL A 113 -22.86 1.05 -9.94
C VAL A 113 -22.64 1.60 -8.55
N LEU A 114 -21.80 2.62 -8.42
CA LEU A 114 -21.56 3.26 -7.14
C LEU A 114 -22.86 3.88 -6.61
N GLU A 115 -23.61 4.65 -7.40
CA GLU A 115 -24.88 5.24 -7.00
C GLU A 115 -25.91 4.21 -6.50
N GLN A 116 -26.03 3.06 -7.19
CA GLN A 116 -27.03 2.05 -6.84
C GLN A 116 -26.58 1.08 -5.74
N PHE A 117 -25.28 0.77 -5.66
CA PHE A 117 -24.79 -0.32 -4.82
C PHE A 117 -23.71 0.09 -3.81
N GLY A 118 -23.25 1.34 -3.85
CA GLY A 118 -22.16 1.82 -3.01
C GLY A 118 -22.59 2.10 -1.57
N ASN A 119 -23.86 2.44 -1.33
CA ASN A 119 -24.37 2.82 -0.01
C ASN A 119 -23.44 3.80 0.75
N LYS A 120 -22.95 4.84 0.05
CA LYS A 120 -21.96 5.82 0.55
C LYS A 120 -20.59 5.24 0.97
N LYS A 121 -20.29 3.97 0.67
CA LYS A 121 -19.02 3.31 0.95
C LYS A 121 -18.21 3.09 -0.35
N PRO A 122 -16.88 3.28 -0.33
CA PRO A 122 -16.03 2.98 -1.48
C PRO A 122 -16.11 1.50 -1.88
N MET A 123 -16.07 1.22 -3.18
CA MET A 123 -16.13 -0.14 -3.71
C MET A 123 -14.87 -0.47 -4.51
N HIS A 124 -14.36 -1.70 -4.39
CA HIS A 124 -13.20 -2.14 -5.17
C HIS A 124 -13.53 -2.19 -6.67
N TYR A 125 -12.62 -1.73 -7.53
CA TYR A 125 -12.85 -1.61 -8.97
C TYR A 125 -13.27 -2.92 -9.65
N ARG A 126 -12.83 -4.07 -9.13
CA ARG A 126 -13.27 -5.40 -9.61
C ARG A 126 -14.77 -5.60 -9.39
N VAL A 127 -15.24 -5.36 -8.16
CA VAL A 127 -16.66 -5.45 -7.80
C VAL A 127 -17.50 -4.44 -8.60
N ILE A 128 -16.97 -3.22 -8.82
CA ILE A 128 -17.63 -2.22 -9.67
C ILE A 128 -17.83 -2.77 -11.09
N THR A 129 -16.79 -3.41 -11.64
CA THR A 129 -16.80 -3.97 -12.98
C THR A 129 -17.76 -5.15 -13.10
N GLU A 130 -17.71 -6.08 -12.14
CA GLU A 130 -18.61 -7.23 -12.07
C GLU A 130 -20.07 -6.78 -12.03
N LYS A 131 -20.42 -5.83 -11.15
CA LYS A 131 -21.79 -5.29 -11.06
C LYS A 131 -22.21 -4.52 -12.32
N ALA A 132 -21.28 -3.84 -12.99
CA ALA A 132 -21.58 -3.16 -14.25
C ALA A 132 -21.88 -4.14 -15.40
N ILE A 133 -21.19 -5.28 -15.44
CA ILE A 133 -21.44 -6.37 -16.40
C ILE A 133 -22.75 -7.08 -16.05
N ALA A 134 -22.96 -7.43 -14.76
CA ALA A 134 -24.17 -8.09 -14.29
C ALA A 134 -25.43 -7.24 -14.51
N GLY A 135 -25.32 -5.91 -14.38
CA GLY A 135 -26.40 -4.96 -14.70
C GLY A 135 -26.61 -4.71 -16.20
N GLY A 136 -25.82 -5.34 -17.08
CA GLY A 136 -25.90 -5.17 -18.54
C GLY A 136 -25.46 -3.79 -19.04
N TRP A 137 -24.85 -2.95 -18.19
CA TRP A 137 -24.46 -1.58 -18.55
C TRP A 137 -23.10 -1.52 -19.23
N LEU A 138 -22.21 -2.44 -18.86
CA LEU A 138 -20.87 -2.55 -19.41
C LEU A 138 -20.76 -3.79 -20.30
N GLN A 139 -20.51 -3.56 -21.58
CA GLN A 139 -20.08 -4.61 -22.50
C GLN A 139 -18.58 -4.50 -22.71
N SER A 140 -17.85 -5.58 -22.43
CA SER A 140 -16.41 -5.65 -22.68
C SER A 140 -16.08 -6.78 -23.64
N SER A 141 -15.38 -6.45 -24.72
CA SER A 141 -14.77 -7.41 -25.65
C SER A 141 -13.32 -7.79 -25.27
N GLY A 142 -12.74 -7.11 -24.27
CA GLY A 142 -11.36 -7.33 -23.82
C GLY A 142 -11.23 -8.41 -22.73
N LYS A 143 -10.04 -9.03 -22.63
CA LYS A 143 -9.73 -10.10 -21.67
C LYS A 143 -9.70 -9.65 -20.19
N THR A 144 -9.57 -8.35 -19.91
CA THR A 144 -9.44 -7.78 -18.55
C THR A 144 -10.25 -6.48 -18.39
N PRO A 145 -11.59 -6.57 -18.33
CA PRO A 145 -12.46 -5.40 -18.16
C PRO A 145 -12.18 -4.62 -16.87
N GLU A 146 -11.73 -5.28 -15.81
CA GLU A 146 -11.49 -4.67 -14.50
C GLU A 146 -10.27 -3.75 -14.54
N ALA A 147 -9.19 -4.18 -15.19
CA ALA A 147 -7.98 -3.36 -15.36
C ALA A 147 -8.28 -2.12 -16.22
N THR A 148 -9.13 -2.30 -17.23
CA THR A 148 -9.60 -1.21 -18.09
C THR A 148 -10.46 -0.23 -17.30
N MET A 149 -11.42 -0.73 -16.51
CA MET A 149 -12.26 0.08 -15.62
C MET A 149 -11.42 0.95 -14.69
N TYR A 150 -10.48 0.33 -13.99
CA TYR A 150 -9.62 1.03 -13.04
C TYR A 150 -8.76 2.10 -13.72
N ALA A 151 -8.13 1.77 -14.84
CA ALA A 151 -7.32 2.74 -15.59
C ALA A 151 -8.14 3.95 -16.06
N GLN A 152 -9.37 3.73 -16.53
CA GLN A 152 -10.28 4.81 -16.95
C GLN A 152 -10.70 5.70 -15.78
N LEU A 153 -11.02 5.11 -14.62
CA LEU A 153 -11.36 5.85 -13.40
C LEU A 153 -10.21 6.73 -12.93
N ILE A 154 -9.00 6.16 -12.80
CA ILE A 154 -7.81 6.91 -12.38
C ILE A 154 -7.47 8.03 -13.36
N THR A 155 -7.59 7.75 -14.67
CA THR A 155 -7.34 8.76 -15.71
C THR A 155 -8.35 9.90 -15.63
N ASP A 156 -9.64 9.60 -15.42
CA ASP A 156 -10.70 10.59 -15.29
C ASP A 156 -10.49 11.49 -14.06
N ILE A 157 -10.11 10.89 -12.92
CA ILE A 157 -9.77 11.62 -11.68
C ILE A 157 -8.61 12.59 -11.93
N LYS A 158 -7.48 12.09 -12.46
CA LYS A 158 -6.30 12.93 -12.74
C LYS A 158 -6.60 14.04 -13.75
N ARG A 159 -7.40 13.74 -14.78
CA ARG A 159 -7.78 14.72 -15.81
C ARG A 159 -8.60 15.87 -15.22
N GLN A 160 -9.57 15.56 -14.36
CA GLN A 160 -10.41 16.58 -13.70
C GLN A 160 -9.59 17.42 -12.71
N GLN A 161 -8.73 16.78 -11.91
CA GLN A 161 -7.81 17.49 -11.00
C GLN A 161 -6.90 18.48 -11.74
N LYS A 162 -6.31 18.07 -12.88
CA LYS A 162 -5.44 18.94 -13.69
C LYS A 162 -6.17 20.15 -14.26
N ARG A 163 -7.48 20.04 -14.49
CA ARG A 163 -8.35 21.14 -14.94
C ARG A 163 -8.83 22.04 -13.80
N GLY A 164 -8.48 21.74 -12.54
CA GLY A 164 -9.05 22.41 -11.38
C GLY A 164 -10.52 22.07 -11.14
N GLU A 165 -11.05 21.06 -11.84
CA GLU A 165 -12.40 20.55 -11.63
C GLU A 165 -12.39 19.55 -10.46
N ARG A 166 -13.52 19.49 -9.74
CA ARG A 166 -13.68 18.48 -8.68
C ARG A 166 -13.93 17.13 -9.33
N PRO A 167 -13.09 16.10 -9.05
CA PRO A 167 -13.30 14.76 -9.57
C PRO A 167 -14.69 14.22 -9.22
N ARG A 168 -15.33 13.50 -10.13
CA ARG A 168 -16.56 12.73 -9.82
C ARG A 168 -16.30 11.54 -8.87
N PHE A 169 -15.07 11.02 -8.91
CA PHE A 169 -14.63 9.87 -8.15
C PHE A 169 -13.50 10.24 -7.20
N VAL A 170 -13.42 9.56 -6.06
CA VAL A 170 -12.27 9.60 -5.14
C VAL A 170 -11.70 8.21 -5.02
N GLN A 171 -10.37 8.11 -5.11
CA GLN A 171 -9.68 6.86 -4.88
C GLN A 171 -9.43 6.67 -3.38
N HIS A 172 -9.81 5.51 -2.85
CA HIS A 172 -9.56 5.08 -1.49
C HIS A 172 -8.58 3.90 -1.50
N GLY A 173 -7.32 4.14 -1.13
CA GLY A 173 -6.30 3.08 -1.10
C GLY A 173 -6.10 2.31 -2.42
N ARG A 174 -5.60 1.08 -2.31
CA ARG A 174 -5.30 0.21 -3.46
C ARG A 174 -6.60 -0.34 -4.08
N GLY A 175 -7.15 0.40 -5.05
CA GLY A 175 -8.20 -0.09 -5.93
C GLY A 175 -9.65 0.20 -5.50
N TYR A 176 -9.89 0.84 -4.35
CA TYR A 176 -11.26 1.25 -4.00
C TYR A 176 -11.56 2.63 -4.57
N VAL A 177 -12.78 2.78 -5.06
CA VAL A 177 -13.27 4.02 -5.66
C VAL A 177 -14.63 4.34 -5.07
N GLY A 178 -14.82 5.60 -4.66
CA GLY A 178 -16.09 6.14 -4.18
C GLY A 178 -16.52 7.35 -5.00
N LEU A 179 -17.77 7.79 -4.85
CA LEU A 179 -18.22 9.04 -5.46
C LEU A 179 -17.89 10.21 -4.54
N SER A 180 -17.37 11.29 -5.13
CA SER A 180 -17.05 12.51 -4.40
C SER A 180 -18.27 13.13 -3.71
N GLN A 181 -19.48 12.86 -4.21
CA GLN A 181 -20.72 13.35 -3.59
C GLN A 181 -21.07 12.68 -2.26
N TRP A 182 -20.58 11.46 -1.99
CA TRP A 182 -20.78 10.80 -0.70
C TRP A 182 -19.98 11.44 0.42
N MET A 183 -18.86 12.03 0.04
CA MET A 183 -18.00 12.78 0.96
C MET A 183 -18.42 14.24 1.04
N ARG A 184 -19.70 14.60 0.81
CA ARG A 184 -20.12 16.00 0.97
C ARG A 184 -20.22 16.43 2.44
N GLN A 185 -20.51 15.49 3.34
CA GLN A 185 -20.80 15.72 4.76
C GLN A 185 -20.46 14.46 5.58
N GLY A 186 -20.22 14.60 6.89
CA GLY A 186 -19.96 13.47 7.80
C GLY A 186 -18.47 13.23 8.11
N LEU A 187 -18.21 12.32 9.05
CA LEU A 187 -16.90 12.08 9.65
C LEU A 187 -15.83 11.69 8.62
N ALA A 188 -16.13 10.81 7.66
CA ALA A 188 -15.17 10.38 6.64
C ALA A 188 -14.65 11.53 5.76
N PHE A 189 -15.50 12.51 5.42
CA PHE A 189 -15.06 13.71 4.70
C PHE A 189 -14.17 14.61 5.56
N GLN A 190 -14.55 14.81 6.82
CA GLN A 190 -13.74 15.59 7.77
C GLN A 190 -12.35 14.96 7.96
N ILE A 191 -12.28 13.64 8.05
CA ILE A 191 -11.01 12.89 8.12
C ILE A 191 -10.19 13.12 6.85
N GLU A 192 -10.76 13.00 5.65
CA GLU A 192 -9.97 13.20 4.42
C GLU A 192 -9.52 14.67 4.25
N GLN A 193 -10.37 15.65 4.57
CA GLN A 193 -9.98 17.06 4.57
C GLN A 193 -8.86 17.34 5.56
N HIS A 194 -8.95 16.77 6.76
CA HIS A 194 -7.90 16.85 7.75
C HIS A 194 -6.60 16.22 7.23
N ASN A 195 -6.66 14.99 6.70
CA ASN A 195 -5.51 14.29 6.14
C ASN A 195 -4.85 15.09 5.01
N GLU A 196 -5.63 15.71 4.13
CA GLU A 196 -5.12 16.56 3.05
C GLU A 196 -4.41 17.81 3.59
N GLN A 197 -4.93 18.42 4.66
CA GLN A 197 -4.22 19.52 5.34
C GLN A 197 -2.92 19.03 5.99
N ILE A 198 -2.93 17.84 6.58
CA ILE A 198 -1.72 17.23 7.16
C ILE A 198 -0.68 16.91 6.08
N ARG A 199 -1.08 16.39 4.91
CA ARG A 199 -0.18 16.18 3.76
C ARG A 199 0.54 17.47 3.37
N LYS A 200 -0.20 18.57 3.26
CA LYS A 200 0.36 19.90 2.93
C LYS A 200 1.35 20.39 3.99
N LYS A 201 0.98 20.31 5.28
CA LYS A 201 1.85 20.69 6.40
C LYS A 201 3.11 19.83 6.46
N LEU A 202 2.98 18.52 6.24
CA LEU A 202 4.13 17.61 6.20
C LEU A 202 5.05 17.98 5.05
N ARG A 203 4.51 18.25 3.85
CA ARG A 203 5.28 18.71 2.70
C ARG A 203 6.04 20.02 2.99
N GLU A 204 5.38 21.00 3.62
CA GLU A 204 6.02 22.26 4.02
C GLU A 204 7.18 22.02 5.01
N ARG A 205 7.00 21.10 5.96
CA ARG A 205 8.05 20.71 6.91
C ARG A 205 9.25 20.08 6.20
N LEU A 206 9.02 19.17 5.24
CA LEU A 206 10.09 18.58 4.42
C LEU A 206 10.90 19.64 3.66
N MET A 207 10.23 20.70 3.21
CA MET A 207 10.89 21.81 2.51
C MET A 207 11.73 22.70 3.44
N ALA A 208 11.32 22.80 4.71
CA ALA A 208 12.00 23.61 5.72
C ALA A 208 13.26 22.92 6.29
N MET A 209 13.32 21.58 6.30
CA MET A 209 14.47 20.79 6.76
C MET A 209 15.76 21.14 6.01
N THR A 210 16.92 21.08 6.67
CA THR A 210 18.22 21.12 6.01
C THR A 210 18.44 19.89 5.11
N PRO A 211 19.38 19.92 4.15
CA PRO A 211 19.68 18.74 3.32
C PRO A 211 20.01 17.49 4.13
N GLY A 212 20.83 17.62 5.18
CA GLY A 212 21.19 16.49 6.05
C GLY A 212 19.99 15.92 6.82
N GLU A 213 19.14 16.76 7.43
CA GLU A 213 17.91 16.30 8.09
C GLU A 213 16.96 15.57 7.12
N PHE A 214 16.91 16.02 5.86
CA PHE A 214 16.10 15.36 4.84
C PHE A 214 16.68 14.00 4.42
N GLU A 215 18.00 13.89 4.28
CA GLU A 215 18.70 12.63 4.02
C GLU A 215 18.48 11.63 5.16
N GLU A 216 18.59 12.07 6.43
CA GLU A 216 18.33 11.25 7.60
C GLU A 216 16.89 10.73 7.64
N LEU A 217 15.89 11.58 7.38
CA LEU A 217 14.48 11.19 7.31
C LEU A 217 14.24 10.15 6.21
N VAL A 218 14.86 10.32 5.04
CA VAL A 218 14.73 9.37 3.94
C VAL A 218 15.40 8.05 4.28
N ALA A 219 16.54 8.06 4.97
CA ALA A 219 17.17 6.85 5.48
C ALA A 219 16.27 6.11 6.49
N GLU A 220 15.61 6.83 7.41
CA GLU A 220 14.61 6.28 8.33
C GLU A 220 13.44 5.63 7.57
N LEU A 221 12.89 6.31 6.56
CA LEU A 221 11.85 5.75 5.71
C LEU A 221 12.29 4.47 4.99
N LEU A 222 13.49 4.47 4.40
CA LEU A 222 14.02 3.28 3.72
C LEU A 222 14.21 2.10 4.68
N ALA A 223 14.69 2.36 5.90
CA ALA A 223 14.79 1.34 6.93
C ALA A 223 13.41 0.72 7.24
N GLU A 224 12.38 1.55 7.43
CA GLU A 224 11.02 1.06 7.68
C GLU A 224 10.36 0.37 6.48
N MET A 225 10.85 0.64 5.27
CA MET A 225 10.47 -0.10 4.06
C MET A 225 11.19 -1.46 3.92
N GLY A 226 12.05 -1.83 4.87
CA GLY A 226 12.76 -3.12 4.89
C GLY A 226 14.07 -3.14 4.09
N PHE A 227 14.74 -1.99 3.97
CA PHE A 227 16.09 -1.95 3.42
C PHE A 227 17.13 -2.30 4.51
N ASP A 228 17.88 -3.38 4.26
CA ASP A 228 19.01 -3.80 5.09
C ASP A 228 20.30 -3.08 4.66
N MET A 229 21.22 -2.87 5.63
CA MET A 229 22.56 -2.29 5.42
C MET A 229 22.53 -0.92 4.73
N ILE A 230 21.97 0.09 5.41
CA ILE A 230 22.07 1.48 4.99
C ILE A 230 23.48 1.97 5.32
N GLU A 231 24.38 1.90 4.34
CA GLU A 231 25.66 2.59 4.41
C GLU A 231 25.44 4.00 3.88
N ALA A 232 25.50 5.00 4.77
CA ALA A 232 25.61 6.40 4.36
C ALA A 232 26.96 6.58 3.67
N THR A 233 26.93 6.86 2.37
CA THR A 233 28.16 7.06 1.58
C THR A 233 28.74 8.42 1.96
N ARG A 234 29.96 8.43 2.49
CA ARG A 234 30.63 9.70 2.83
C ARG A 234 30.91 10.46 1.53
N LEU A 235 30.49 11.73 1.50
CA LEU A 235 30.68 12.68 0.41
C LEU A 235 32.16 12.76 -0.04
N SER A 236 32.52 12.04 -1.09
CA SER A 236 33.54 12.42 -2.07
C SER A 236 33.65 11.34 -3.16
N GLY A 237 33.24 11.66 -4.39
CA GLY A 237 33.59 10.88 -5.59
C GLY A 237 32.59 9.82 -6.08
N ASP A 238 31.43 9.62 -5.45
CA ASP A 238 30.49 8.54 -5.82
C ASP A 238 29.37 8.97 -6.79
N GLY A 239 29.52 10.13 -7.42
CA GLY A 239 28.52 10.68 -8.34
C GLY A 239 27.21 11.09 -7.66
N GLY A 240 27.19 11.28 -6.35
CA GLY A 240 26.07 11.85 -5.60
C GLY A 240 25.05 10.80 -5.17
N ILE A 241 25.48 9.57 -4.89
CA ILE A 241 24.66 8.60 -4.19
C ILE A 241 24.74 8.95 -2.71
N ASP A 242 23.59 9.03 -2.04
CA ASP A 242 23.53 9.44 -0.63
C ASP A 242 23.34 8.21 0.28
N VAL A 243 22.65 7.18 -0.23
CA VAL A 243 22.38 5.93 0.49
C VAL A 243 22.57 4.73 -0.44
N ARG A 244 23.29 3.70 0.02
CA ARG A 244 23.23 2.36 -0.56
C ARG A 244 22.58 1.40 0.43
N GLY A 245 21.71 0.53 -0.08
CA GLY A 245 21.00 -0.45 0.75
C GLY A 245 20.55 -1.66 -0.07
N THR A 246 20.19 -2.74 0.62
CA THR A 246 19.64 -3.94 0.00
C THR A 246 18.21 -4.13 0.46
N LEU A 247 17.25 -4.01 -0.45
CA LEU A 247 15.86 -4.39 -0.16
C LEU A 247 15.76 -5.91 -0.12
N VAL A 248 15.26 -6.46 0.98
CA VAL A 248 15.04 -7.89 1.15
C VAL A 248 13.55 -8.19 1.11
N VAL A 249 13.11 -8.91 0.08
CA VAL A 249 11.70 -9.30 -0.08
C VAL A 249 11.54 -10.78 0.24
N GLY A 250 10.72 -11.07 1.27
CA GLY A 250 10.40 -12.44 1.69
C GLY A 250 11.64 -13.25 2.09
N ASP A 251 12.68 -12.59 2.61
CA ASP A 251 13.94 -13.18 3.11
C ASP A 251 14.81 -13.92 2.07
N VAL A 252 14.42 -13.89 0.79
CA VAL A 252 15.09 -14.65 -0.28
C VAL A 252 15.54 -13.74 -1.41
N VAL A 253 14.75 -12.72 -1.75
CA VAL A 253 15.06 -11.82 -2.86
C VAL A 253 15.83 -10.62 -2.34
N ARG A 254 17.06 -10.42 -2.83
CA ARG A 254 17.93 -9.30 -2.46
C ARG A 254 18.08 -8.35 -3.64
N ILE A 255 17.64 -7.12 -3.49
CA ILE A 255 17.73 -6.08 -4.53
C ILE A 255 18.65 -4.99 -4.02
N LYS A 256 19.85 -4.90 -4.60
CA LYS A 256 20.79 -3.82 -4.30
C LYS A 256 20.29 -2.52 -4.92
N MET A 257 20.27 -1.48 -4.12
CA MET A 257 19.70 -0.19 -4.45
C MET A 257 20.70 0.92 -4.09
N ALA A 258 20.95 1.81 -5.04
CA ALA A 258 21.65 3.06 -4.82
C ALA A 258 20.63 4.21 -4.90
N VAL A 259 20.52 4.97 -3.83
CA VAL A 259 19.52 6.01 -3.65
C VAL A 259 20.20 7.36 -3.61
N GLN A 260 19.74 8.26 -4.47
CA GLN A 260 20.09 9.67 -4.42
C GLN A 260 18.90 10.46 -3.86
N VAL A 261 19.19 11.27 -2.85
CA VAL A 261 18.26 12.14 -2.16
C VAL A 261 18.60 13.58 -2.52
N LYS A 262 17.63 14.29 -3.12
CA LYS A 262 17.81 15.70 -3.51
C LYS A 262 16.70 16.57 -2.95
N LYS A 263 17.04 17.36 -1.94
CA LYS A 263 16.19 18.47 -1.48
C LYS A 263 16.19 19.58 -2.53
N TRP A 264 15.07 19.81 -3.20
CA TRP A 264 14.91 20.86 -4.22
C TRP A 264 13.76 21.81 -3.88
N LYS A 265 13.87 23.06 -4.36
CA LYS A 265 12.80 24.06 -4.23
C LYS A 265 11.61 23.64 -5.10
N LEU A 266 10.38 23.82 -4.58
CA LEU A 266 9.14 23.65 -5.33
C LEU A 266 9.21 24.56 -6.57
N LYS A 267 9.15 23.99 -7.77
CA LYS A 267 9.33 24.62 -9.12
C LYS A 267 10.66 24.34 -9.82
N ASN A 268 11.67 23.85 -9.10
CA ASN A 268 12.83 23.28 -9.78
C ASN A 268 12.57 21.78 -9.89
N ASN A 269 12.31 21.31 -11.10
CA ASN A 269 12.15 19.88 -11.34
C ASN A 269 13.51 19.24 -11.61
N ILE A 270 13.68 18.00 -11.14
CA ILE A 270 14.87 17.21 -11.47
C ILE A 270 14.91 16.99 -12.98
N GLN A 271 16.08 17.25 -13.57
CA GLN A 271 16.32 17.16 -15.01
C GLN A 271 17.06 15.88 -15.38
N ALA A 272 17.04 15.52 -16.67
CA ALA A 272 17.70 14.33 -17.20
C ALA A 272 19.18 14.16 -16.80
N PRO A 273 20.01 15.23 -16.72
CA PRO A 273 21.42 15.08 -16.31
C PRO A 273 21.61 14.42 -14.93
N VAL A 274 20.71 14.71 -13.97
CA VAL A 274 20.76 14.10 -12.63
C VAL A 274 20.51 12.59 -12.73
N VAL A 275 19.53 12.20 -13.54
CA VAL A 275 19.22 10.78 -13.79
C VAL A 275 20.40 10.07 -14.45
N GLN A 276 21.05 10.70 -15.42
CA GLN A 276 22.24 10.17 -16.09
C GLN A 276 23.42 10.01 -15.13
N GLN A 277 23.62 10.98 -14.25
CA GLN A 277 24.67 10.96 -13.23
C GLN A 277 24.47 9.78 -12.25
N VAL A 278 23.26 9.60 -11.72
CA VAL A 278 22.94 8.44 -10.86
C VAL A 278 23.19 7.15 -11.61
N ARG A 279 22.72 7.06 -12.85
CA ARG A 279 22.91 5.89 -13.72
C ARG A 279 24.38 5.51 -13.88
N GLY A 280 25.25 6.50 -14.12
CA GLY A 280 26.69 6.30 -14.27
C GLY A 280 27.40 5.89 -12.99
N SER A 281 26.74 6.04 -11.83
CA SER A 281 27.29 5.76 -10.50
C SER A 281 26.80 4.42 -9.93
N LEU A 282 25.92 3.71 -10.65
CA LEU A 282 25.41 2.40 -10.26
C LEU A 282 26.49 1.32 -10.42
N GLY A 283 26.65 0.49 -9.40
CA GLY A 283 27.45 -0.72 -9.46
C GLY A 283 26.79 -1.84 -10.26
N ALA A 284 27.52 -2.95 -10.41
CA ALA A 284 27.01 -4.13 -11.11
C ALA A 284 25.74 -4.67 -10.42
N HIS A 285 24.66 -4.80 -11.20
CA HIS A 285 23.35 -5.29 -10.75
C HIS A 285 22.66 -4.42 -9.67
N GLU A 286 23.09 -3.17 -9.49
CA GLU A 286 22.39 -2.19 -8.66
C GLU A 286 21.22 -1.55 -9.42
N HIS A 287 20.15 -1.23 -8.69
CA HIS A 287 19.05 -0.42 -9.19
C HIS A 287 19.17 1.00 -8.63
N GLY A 288 18.75 2.00 -9.41
CA GLY A 288 18.74 3.39 -8.96
C GLY A 288 17.38 3.81 -8.40
N LEU A 289 17.39 4.67 -7.38
CA LEU A 289 16.21 5.41 -6.92
C LEU A 289 16.58 6.87 -6.69
N ILE A 290 15.76 7.78 -7.20
CA ILE A 290 15.91 9.22 -6.93
C ILE A 290 14.70 9.68 -6.14
N ILE A 291 14.96 10.27 -4.97
CA ILE A 291 13.95 10.82 -4.07
C ILE A 291 14.12 12.34 -4.02
N THR A 292 13.02 13.08 -4.19
CA THR A 292 13.04 14.54 -4.13
C THR A 292 11.80 15.13 -3.48
N THR A 293 11.94 16.31 -2.87
CA THR A 293 10.83 17.14 -2.38
C THR A 293 10.07 17.85 -3.51
N SER A 294 10.58 17.84 -4.73
CA SER A 294 9.98 18.47 -5.92
C SER A 294 9.37 17.43 -6.86
N ASP A 295 9.32 17.70 -8.16
CA ASP A 295 8.87 16.76 -9.20
C ASP A 295 9.97 16.53 -10.26
N PHE A 296 9.72 15.62 -11.20
CA PHE A 296 10.63 15.29 -12.30
C PHE A 296 10.18 15.95 -13.60
N SER A 297 11.13 16.35 -14.45
CA SER A 297 10.78 16.81 -15.79
C SER A 297 10.38 15.64 -16.69
N PRO A 298 9.60 15.87 -17.77
CA PRO A 298 9.31 14.82 -18.75
C PRO A 298 10.57 14.25 -19.41
N GLY A 299 11.66 15.03 -19.46
CA GLY A 299 12.98 14.55 -19.89
C GLY A 299 13.58 13.56 -18.88
N ALA A 300 13.56 13.89 -17.59
CA ALA A 300 14.04 13.01 -16.53
C ALA A 300 13.26 11.70 -16.47
N ALA A 301 11.93 11.75 -16.56
CA ALA A 301 11.08 10.55 -16.56
C ALA A 301 11.37 9.64 -17.76
N ARG A 302 11.58 10.22 -18.96
CA ARG A 302 11.96 9.46 -20.17
C ARG A 302 13.35 8.85 -20.05
N GLU A 303 14.33 9.61 -19.53
CA GLU A 303 15.69 9.12 -19.30
C GLU A 303 15.71 7.95 -18.30
N ALA A 304 14.92 8.03 -17.23
CA ALA A 304 14.84 7.00 -16.19
C ALA A 304 14.28 5.67 -16.72
N ALA A 305 13.33 5.74 -17.67
CA ALA A 305 12.59 4.60 -18.23
C ALA A 305 13.16 4.04 -19.54
N GLN A 306 14.39 4.41 -19.94
CA GLN A 306 15.02 3.87 -21.15
C GLN A 306 15.20 2.34 -21.05
N ALA A 307 14.69 1.61 -22.05
CA ALA A 307 14.59 0.16 -22.04
C ALA A 307 15.95 -0.57 -22.16
N ASP A 308 16.94 0.10 -22.74
CA ASP A 308 18.31 -0.38 -22.98
C ASP A 308 19.25 -0.12 -21.79
N LYS A 309 18.76 0.49 -20.71
CA LYS A 309 19.58 0.89 -19.56
C LYS A 309 18.98 0.41 -18.24
N THR A 310 19.83 0.30 -17.20
CA THR A 310 19.43 -0.10 -15.84
C THR A 310 18.31 0.78 -15.27
N PRO A 311 17.11 0.29 -14.96
CA PRO A 311 16.00 1.15 -14.55
C PRO A 311 16.34 2.05 -13.35
N ILE A 312 15.89 3.31 -13.39
CA ILE A 312 15.96 4.24 -12.25
C ILE A 312 14.53 4.54 -11.81
N ALA A 313 14.20 4.16 -10.58
CA ALA A 313 12.94 4.53 -9.95
C ALA A 313 12.96 6.01 -9.56
N LEU A 314 11.81 6.67 -9.68
CA LEU A 314 11.64 8.08 -9.35
C LEU A 314 10.54 8.23 -8.30
N MET A 315 10.84 8.95 -7.21
CA MET A 315 9.91 9.27 -6.14
C MET A 315 9.86 10.78 -5.93
N ASN A 316 8.72 11.37 -6.26
CA ASN A 316 8.52 12.81 -6.11
C ASN A 316 7.98 13.17 -4.71
N GLY A 317 7.88 14.46 -4.42
CA GLY A 317 7.51 14.93 -3.09
C GLY A 317 6.10 14.51 -2.66
N GLU A 318 5.15 14.34 -3.59
CA GLU A 318 3.81 13.86 -3.25
C GLU A 318 3.84 12.37 -2.85
N GLN A 319 4.55 11.55 -3.65
CA GLN A 319 4.72 10.13 -3.35
C GLN A 319 5.45 9.91 -2.03
N LEU A 320 6.48 10.72 -1.76
CA LEU A 320 7.22 10.67 -0.50
C LEU A 320 6.32 10.97 0.70
N VAL A 321 5.51 12.02 0.65
CA VAL A 321 4.57 12.37 1.73
C VAL A 321 3.58 11.25 2.01
N VAL A 322 3.04 10.62 0.96
CA VAL A 322 2.14 9.48 1.11
C VAL A 322 2.84 8.32 1.83
N LEU A 323 4.06 7.97 1.42
CA LEU A 323 4.82 6.90 2.06
C LEU A 323 5.17 7.20 3.52
N LEU A 324 5.60 8.43 3.83
CA LEU A 324 5.84 8.86 5.21
C LEU A 324 4.59 8.67 6.07
N MET A 325 3.40 9.02 5.55
CA MET A 325 2.14 8.80 6.26
C MET A 325 1.74 7.33 6.39
N GLU A 326 2.04 6.49 5.38
CA GLU A 326 1.78 5.05 5.45
C GLU A 326 2.63 4.35 6.52
N HIS A 327 3.85 4.84 6.73
CA HIS A 327 4.78 4.35 7.75
C HIS A 327 4.72 5.15 9.07
N ASP A 328 3.71 6.01 9.24
CA ASP A 328 3.52 6.86 10.42
C ASP A 328 4.75 7.73 10.80
N ILE A 329 5.58 8.11 9.82
CA ILE A 329 6.77 8.95 9.99
C ILE A 329 6.38 10.43 9.88
N GLY A 330 6.70 11.20 10.93
CA GLY A 330 6.36 12.63 11.00
C GLY A 330 4.86 12.92 11.17
N VAL A 331 4.03 11.88 11.34
CA VAL A 331 2.59 11.96 11.61
C VAL A 331 2.21 10.96 12.69
N ARG A 332 0.98 11.05 13.22
CA ARG A 332 0.44 10.08 14.17
C ARG A 332 -0.98 9.69 13.75
N ARG A 333 -1.24 8.40 13.65
CA ARG A 333 -2.58 7.87 13.40
C ARG A 333 -3.41 7.92 14.69
N ILE A 334 -4.63 8.44 14.58
CA ILE A 334 -5.60 8.45 15.68
C ILE A 334 -6.72 7.48 15.29
N ALA A 335 -6.88 6.41 16.06
CA ALA A 335 -8.03 5.51 15.93
C ALA A 335 -9.14 6.00 16.89
N SER A 336 -10.39 5.99 16.42
CA SER A 336 -11.56 6.40 17.22
C SER A 336 -12.68 5.38 17.05
N ASP A 337 -13.36 5.07 18.15
CA ASP A 337 -14.55 4.23 18.15
C ASP A 337 -15.79 5.07 17.80
N LEU A 338 -16.62 4.54 16.90
CA LEU A 338 -17.89 5.14 16.49
C LEU A 338 -19.01 4.15 16.83
N PHE A 339 -19.91 4.57 17.73
CA PHE A 339 -21.10 3.81 18.07
C PHE A 339 -22.32 4.46 17.41
N GLU A 340 -23.13 3.65 16.72
CA GLU A 340 -24.42 4.05 16.13
C GLU A 340 -25.54 3.27 16.86
N LEU A 341 -26.72 3.88 16.97
CA LEU A 341 -27.91 3.21 17.49
C LEU A 341 -28.40 2.18 16.47
N ASP A 342 -28.74 0.98 16.95
CA ASP A 342 -29.36 -0.06 16.14
C ASP A 342 -30.88 0.10 16.18
N ASP A 343 -31.44 0.72 15.14
CA ASP A 343 -32.88 0.96 15.02
C ASP A 343 -33.70 -0.34 14.82
N GLU A 344 -33.07 -1.51 14.62
CA GLU A 344 -33.79 -2.78 14.48
C GLU A 344 -34.16 -3.44 15.81
N THR A 345 -33.69 -2.90 16.94
CA THR A 345 -34.03 -3.38 18.29
C THR A 345 -35.02 -2.46 19.00
N ALA A 346 -36.12 -2.11 18.34
CA ALA A 346 -37.29 -1.64 19.08
C ALA A 346 -37.82 -2.84 19.90
N PRO A 347 -37.88 -2.78 21.24
CA PRO A 347 -38.59 -3.81 21.98
C PRO A 347 -40.03 -3.81 21.47
N SER A 348 -40.42 -4.92 20.84
CA SER A 348 -41.80 -5.21 20.48
C SER A 348 -42.70 -4.84 21.65
N GLU A 349 -43.63 -3.91 21.42
CA GLU A 349 -44.59 -3.46 22.42
C GLU A 349 -45.06 -4.67 23.23
N VAL A 350 -44.78 -4.62 24.53
CA VAL A 350 -45.30 -5.59 25.48
C VAL A 350 -46.81 -5.38 25.46
N VAL A 351 -47.53 -6.20 24.70
CA VAL A 351 -49.00 -6.19 24.68
C VAL A 351 -49.41 -6.50 26.12
N PRO A 352 -50.10 -5.60 26.83
CA PRO A 352 -50.58 -5.92 28.17
C PRO A 352 -51.58 -7.06 28.02
N LEU A 353 -51.28 -8.18 28.70
CA LEU A 353 -52.26 -9.21 28.99
C LEU A 353 -53.38 -8.51 29.76
N GLY A 354 -54.52 -8.29 29.10
CA GLY A 354 -55.74 -7.86 29.77
C GLY A 354 -56.13 -8.95 30.77
N ASP A 355 -56.26 -8.54 32.03
CA ASP A 355 -56.82 -9.36 33.11
C ASP A 355 -58.31 -9.65 32.82
N ASP A 356 -58.65 -10.93 32.95
CA ASP A 356 -59.95 -11.61 33.21
C ASP A 356 -61.27 -11.07 32.62
#